data_AF-A0A5N5KQ66-F1
#
_entry.id   AF-A0A5N5KQ66-F1
#
_cell.length_a   1.000
_cell.length_b   1.000
_cell.length_c   1.000
_cell.angle_alpha   90.00
_cell.angle_beta   90.00
_cell.angle_gamma   90.00
#
_symmetry.space_group_name_H-M   'P 1'
#
loop_
_entity.id
_entity.type
_entity.pdbx_description
1 polymer ?
#
loop_
_entity_poly.entity_id
_entity_poly.type
_entity_poly.pdbx_seq_one_letter_code
_entity_poly.pdbx_strand_id
1 'polypeptide(L)'
;MAILAASTTEPKVGLHHGSNHAPITSQVLGFAFQTQQATRSLSQYLFLGAYFAASFVVYYVVFVTQILTSQSYLASRFAAVRTASALKSAYLVVWNSGKIRRLRKRIEFEFFVLILSPSGNNLLLMVFWPGWLLIAAAVWGLSIWAT
;
A
#
# COMPACT_ATOMS: atom_id res chain seq x y z
N MET A 1 -51.63 25.01 -57.27
CA MET A 1 -52.76 25.56 -56.49
C MET A 1 -52.17 26.00 -55.15
N ALA A 2 -52.06 27.26 -54.74
CA ALA A 2 -52.69 28.48 -55.17
C ALA A 2 -51.68 29.65 -55.12
N ILE A 3 -51.86 30.55 -56.08
CA ILE A 3 -51.31 31.90 -56.13
C ILE A 3 -52.11 32.72 -55.12
N LEU A 4 -51.47 33.55 -54.30
CA LEU A 4 -52.01 34.87 -53.96
C LEU A 4 -50.84 35.78 -53.55
N ALA A 5 -50.60 36.74 -54.43
CA ALA A 5 -49.70 37.85 -54.26
C ALA A 5 -50.32 38.95 -53.39
N ALA A 6 -49.41 39.81 -52.90
CA ALA A 6 -49.56 41.21 -52.54
C ALA A 6 -49.88 41.55 -51.07
N SER A 7 -48.96 42.27 -50.40
CA SER A 7 -49.09 43.73 -50.23
C SER A 7 -47.99 44.32 -49.32
N THR A 8 -47.10 45.09 -49.95
CA THR A 8 -46.44 46.35 -49.56
C THR A 8 -46.22 46.72 -48.07
N THR A 9 -44.95 46.95 -47.68
CA THR A 9 -44.35 48.22 -47.17
C THR A 9 -43.18 47.97 -46.20
N GLU A 10 -42.06 48.63 -46.51
CA GLU A 10 -40.77 48.57 -45.79
C GLU A 10 -40.85 49.17 -44.38
N PRO A 11 -39.94 48.75 -43.47
CA PRO A 11 -39.12 49.74 -42.81
C PRO A 11 -37.64 49.49 -43.12
N LYS A 12 -37.12 50.43 -43.90
CA LYS A 12 -35.72 50.74 -44.13
C LYS A 12 -35.00 50.92 -42.78
N VAL A 13 -34.35 49.87 -42.30
CA VAL A 13 -33.26 49.98 -41.31
C VAL A 13 -32.03 49.39 -41.96
N GLY A 14 -31.10 50.29 -42.31
CA GLY A 14 -29.88 49.95 -43.03
C GLY A 14 -28.98 49.04 -42.21
N LEU A 15 -29.01 47.75 -42.52
CA LEU A 15 -27.90 46.84 -42.26
C LEU A 15 -27.23 46.56 -43.61
N HIS A 16 -26.38 47.50 -44.01
CA HIS A 16 -25.36 47.28 -45.02
C HIS A 16 -24.38 46.23 -44.46
N HIS A 17 -24.69 44.95 -44.59
CA HIS A 17 -23.74 43.87 -44.31
C HIS A 17 -23.31 43.25 -45.63
N GLY A 18 -22.41 43.96 -46.31
CA GLY A 18 -21.70 43.47 -47.49
C GLY A 18 -20.95 42.20 -47.13
N SER A 19 -21.44 41.08 -47.65
CA SER A 19 -21.05 39.71 -47.39
C SER A 19 -19.70 39.31 -48.01
N ASN A 20 -18.66 40.14 -47.86
CA ASN A 20 -17.30 39.83 -48.31
C ASN A 20 -16.46 39.08 -47.27
N HIS A 21 -17.00 38.83 -46.07
CA HIS A 21 -16.28 38.11 -45.01
C HIS A 21 -16.46 36.59 -45.05
N ALA A 22 -17.55 36.09 -45.65
CA ALA A 22 -17.85 34.66 -45.76
C ALA A 22 -16.74 33.80 -46.43
N PRO A 23 -16.12 34.22 -47.55
CA PRO A 23 -15.07 33.42 -48.19
C PRO A 23 -13.73 33.47 -47.42
N ILE A 24 -13.46 34.58 -46.72
CA ILE A 24 -12.24 34.72 -45.92
C ILE A 24 -12.36 33.86 -44.65
N THR A 25 -13.53 33.86 -44.00
CA THR A 25 -13.79 33.02 -42.84
C THR A 25 -13.77 31.53 -43.17
N SER A 26 -14.26 31.12 -44.34
CA SER A 26 -14.24 29.72 -44.75
C SER A 26 -12.82 29.21 -45.04
N GLN A 27 -11.97 30.07 -45.63
CA GLN A 27 -10.55 29.77 -45.83
C GLN A 27 -9.79 29.68 -44.50
N VAL A 28 -10.00 30.62 -43.58
CA VAL A 28 -9.37 30.61 -42.24
C VAL A 28 -9.82 29.39 -41.43
N LEU A 29 -11.10 29.02 -41.50
CA LEU A 29 -11.63 27.81 -40.88
C LEU A 29 -10.99 26.55 -41.48
N GLY A 30 -10.84 26.48 -42.80
CA GLY A 30 -10.17 25.37 -43.49
C GLY A 30 -8.73 25.16 -43.02
N PHE A 31 -7.95 26.25 -42.91
CA PHE A 31 -6.59 26.20 -42.36
C PHE A 31 -6.58 25.78 -40.88
N ALA A 32 -7.47 26.32 -40.05
CA ALA A 32 -7.59 25.96 -38.64
C ALA A 32 -7.92 24.46 -38.45
N PHE A 33 -8.80 23.90 -39.29
CA PHE A 33 -9.11 22.47 -39.27
C PHE A 33 -7.91 21.61 -39.68
N GLN A 34 -7.14 22.02 -40.70
CA GLN A 34 -5.94 21.29 -41.11
C GLN A 34 -4.86 21.31 -40.02
N THR A 35 -4.62 22.45 -39.38
CA THR A 35 -3.68 22.53 -38.26
C THR A 35 -4.17 21.71 -37.06
N GLN A 36 -5.46 21.79 -36.73
CA GLN A 36 -6.05 21.01 -35.65
C GLN A 36 -5.96 19.50 -35.93
N GLN A 37 -6.13 19.07 -37.17
CA GLN A 37 -6.02 17.67 -37.57
C GLN A 37 -4.57 17.17 -37.54
N ALA A 38 -3.61 17.99 -37.96
CA ALA A 38 -2.18 17.68 -37.85
C ALA A 38 -1.71 17.62 -36.38
N THR A 39 -2.16 18.53 -35.54
CA THR A 39 -1.87 18.50 -34.09
C THR A 39 -2.50 17.27 -33.44
N ARG A 40 -3.72 16.90 -33.84
CA ARG A 40 -4.42 15.73 -33.31
C ARG A 40 -3.70 14.43 -33.65
N SER A 41 -3.26 14.23 -34.88
CA SER A 41 -2.52 13.02 -35.26
C SER A 41 -1.18 12.93 -34.53
N LEU A 42 -0.41 14.02 -34.45
CA LEU A 42 0.85 14.07 -33.70
C LEU A 42 0.64 13.75 -32.22
N SER A 43 -0.41 14.31 -31.61
CA SER A 43 -0.73 14.04 -30.20
C SER A 43 -1.05 12.57 -29.95
N GLN A 44 -1.75 11.89 -30.87
CA GLN A 44 -2.07 10.48 -30.76
C GLN A 44 -0.82 9.60 -30.85
N TYR A 45 0.10 9.89 -31.76
CA TYR A 45 1.37 9.16 -31.86
C TYR A 45 2.23 9.33 -30.60
N LEU A 46 2.32 10.56 -30.07
CA LEU A 46 3.05 10.82 -28.84
C LEU A 46 2.40 10.10 -27.65
N PHE A 47 1.07 10.07 -27.57
CA PHE A 47 0.36 9.41 -26.48
C PHE A 47 0.50 7.89 -26.54
N LEU A 48 0.41 7.27 -27.74
CA LEU A 48 0.68 5.85 -27.91
C LEU A 48 2.13 5.52 -27.57
N GLY A 49 3.09 6.31 -28.06
CA GLY A 49 4.51 6.11 -27.76
C GLY A 49 4.81 6.18 -26.26
N ALA A 50 4.27 7.20 -25.59
CA ALA A 50 4.37 7.35 -24.15
C ALA A 50 3.70 6.19 -23.40
N TYR A 51 2.52 5.74 -23.86
CA TYR A 51 1.81 4.61 -23.26
C TYR A 51 2.59 3.30 -23.40
N PHE A 52 3.15 3.02 -24.57
CA PHE A 52 4.00 1.84 -24.78
C PHE A 52 5.25 1.92 -23.91
N ALA A 53 5.96 3.06 -23.90
CA ALA A 53 7.13 3.25 -23.05
C ALA A 53 6.81 3.05 -21.57
N ALA A 54 5.72 3.64 -21.08
CA ALA A 54 5.26 3.45 -19.71
C ALA A 54 4.91 1.99 -19.40
N SER A 55 4.23 1.30 -20.33
CA SER A 55 3.88 -0.12 -20.19
C SER A 55 5.11 -1.01 -20.12
N PHE A 56 6.13 -0.75 -20.95
CA PHE A 56 7.42 -1.46 -20.88
C PHE A 56 8.12 -1.22 -19.54
N VAL A 57 8.18 0.03 -19.08
CA VAL A 57 8.80 0.36 -17.79
C VAL A 57 8.10 -0.38 -16.65
N VAL A 58 6.76 -0.37 -16.61
CA VAL A 58 5.99 -1.09 -15.59
C VAL A 58 6.27 -2.59 -15.65
N TYR A 59 6.29 -3.18 -16.86
CA TYR A 59 6.61 -4.60 -17.03
C TYR A 59 8.00 -4.96 -16.49
N TYR A 60 9.03 -4.18 -16.83
CA TYR A 60 10.39 -4.41 -16.33
C TYR A 60 10.50 -4.21 -14.82
N VAL A 61 9.86 -3.20 -14.26
CA VAL A 61 9.85 -2.95 -12.81
C VAL A 61 9.18 -4.11 -12.06
N VAL A 62 8.03 -4.60 -12.55
CA VAL A 62 7.36 -5.77 -11.96
C VAL A 62 8.25 -7.01 -12.05
N PHE A 63 8.91 -7.24 -13.18
CA PHE A 63 9.81 -8.38 -13.35
C PHE A 63 11.01 -8.33 -12.40
N VAL A 64 11.68 -7.18 -12.31
CA VAL A 64 12.83 -6.99 -11.42
C VAL A 64 12.41 -7.10 -9.95
N THR A 65 11.27 -6.55 -9.57
CA THR A 65 10.75 -6.65 -8.20
C THR A 65 10.38 -8.08 -7.82
N GLN A 66 9.84 -8.90 -8.74
CA GLN A 66 9.59 -10.32 -8.50
C GLN A 66 10.89 -11.11 -8.30
N ILE A 67 11.92 -10.84 -9.08
CA ILE A 67 13.25 -11.46 -8.88
C ILE A 67 13.84 -11.02 -7.55
N LEU A 68 13.79 -9.73 -7.22
CA LEU A 68 14.36 -9.21 -5.99
C LEU A 68 13.63 -9.75 -4.74
N THR A 69 12.30 -9.83 -4.79
CA THR A 69 11.49 -10.37 -3.68
C THR A 69 11.71 -11.85 -3.49
N SER A 70 11.80 -12.65 -4.56
CA SER A 70 12.12 -14.08 -4.46
C SER A 70 13.53 -14.32 -3.91
N GLN A 71 14.53 -13.55 -4.33
CA GLN A 71 15.89 -13.61 -3.78
C GLN A 71 15.92 -13.22 -2.30
N SER A 72 15.23 -12.15 -1.93
CA SER A 72 15.12 -11.69 -0.54
C SER A 72 14.43 -12.73 0.35
N TYR A 73 13.40 -13.40 -0.17
CA TYR A 73 12.70 -14.48 0.52
C TYR A 73 13.57 -15.72 0.72
N LEU A 74 14.35 -16.11 -0.30
CA LEU A 74 15.30 -17.21 -0.17
C LEU A 74 16.42 -16.86 0.83
N ALA A 75 17.00 -15.67 0.73
CA ALA A 75 18.04 -15.19 1.64
C ALA A 75 17.55 -15.13 3.09
N SER A 76 16.34 -14.61 3.33
CA SER A 76 15.75 -14.54 4.67
C SER A 76 15.48 -15.94 5.23
N ARG A 77 15.00 -16.88 4.40
CA ARG A 77 14.80 -18.27 4.79
C ARG A 77 16.12 -18.95 5.17
N PHE A 78 17.17 -18.80 4.35
CA PHE A 78 18.48 -19.37 4.67
C PHE A 78 19.09 -18.75 5.93
N ALA A 79 18.95 -17.44 6.11
CA ALA A 79 19.39 -16.75 7.32
C ALA A 79 18.62 -17.24 8.55
N ALA A 80 17.29 -17.36 8.47
CA ALA A 80 16.46 -17.86 9.56
C ALA A 80 16.79 -19.31 9.94
N VAL A 81 16.98 -20.19 8.96
CA VAL A 81 17.35 -21.59 9.22
C VAL A 81 18.75 -21.67 9.84
N ARG A 82 19.73 -20.93 9.32
CA ARG A 82 21.10 -20.93 9.87
C ARG A 82 21.16 -20.34 11.28
N THR A 83 20.46 -19.24 11.52
CA THR A 83 20.38 -18.63 12.85
C THR A 83 19.66 -19.54 13.83
N ALA A 84 18.55 -20.17 13.44
CA ALA A 84 17.85 -21.15 14.27
C ALA A 84 18.73 -22.38 14.57
N SER A 85 19.46 -22.91 13.58
CA SER A 85 20.37 -24.04 13.82
C SER A 85 21.55 -23.66 14.71
N ALA A 86 22.11 -22.46 14.53
CA ALA A 86 23.20 -21.94 15.36
C ALA A 86 22.73 -21.63 16.79
N LEU A 87 21.52 -21.09 16.97
CA LEU A 87 20.92 -20.91 18.28
C LEU A 87 20.67 -22.24 18.96
N LYS A 88 20.17 -23.25 18.22
CA LYS A 88 19.94 -24.58 18.77
C LYS A 88 21.25 -25.24 19.22
N SER A 89 22.31 -25.13 18.42
CA SER A 89 23.61 -25.69 18.80
C SER A 89 24.22 -24.92 19.97
N ALA A 90 24.17 -23.59 19.97
CA ALA A 90 24.61 -22.77 21.09
C ALA A 90 23.83 -23.08 22.37
N TYR A 91 22.50 -23.19 22.27
CA TYR A 91 21.63 -23.58 23.37
C TYR A 91 22.01 -24.95 23.91
N LEU A 92 22.24 -25.95 23.05
CA LEU A 92 22.65 -27.30 23.49
C LEU A 92 24.02 -27.28 24.18
N VAL A 93 24.98 -26.49 23.69
CA VAL A 93 26.30 -26.34 24.31
C VAL A 93 26.19 -25.67 25.68
N VAL A 94 25.41 -24.59 25.76
CA VAL A 94 25.15 -23.85 27.00
C VAL A 94 24.40 -24.74 28.00
N TRP A 95 23.37 -25.44 27.55
CA TRP A 95 22.56 -26.39 28.33
C TRP A 95 23.38 -27.56 28.89
N ASN A 96 24.30 -28.11 28.10
CA ASN A 96 25.21 -29.17 28.53
C ASN A 96 26.38 -28.67 29.40
N SER A 97 26.53 -27.37 29.60
CA SER A 97 27.59 -26.85 30.46
C SER A 97 27.38 -27.26 31.92
N GLY A 98 28.48 -27.62 32.60
CA GLY A 98 28.45 -28.02 34.01
C GLY A 98 27.90 -26.92 34.94
N LYS A 99 28.05 -25.65 34.56
CA LYS A 99 27.51 -24.50 35.31
C LYS A 99 25.97 -24.50 35.29
N ILE A 100 25.36 -24.72 34.12
CA ILE A 100 23.91 -24.77 33.98
C ILE A 100 23.32 -26.03 34.61
N ARG A 101 24.02 -27.17 34.53
CA ARG A 101 23.59 -28.38 35.25
C ARG A 101 23.55 -28.17 36.77
N ARG A 102 24.52 -27.43 37.34
CA ARG A 102 24.51 -27.08 38.77
C ARG A 102 23.40 -26.08 39.10
N LEU A 103 23.22 -25.05 38.27
CA LEU A 103 22.11 -24.11 38.40
C LEU A 103 20.76 -24.83 38.35
N ARG A 104 20.57 -25.78 37.42
CA ARG A 104 19.34 -26.55 37.31
C ARG A 104 19.04 -27.36 38.56
N LYS A 105 20.02 -28.09 39.09
CA LYS A 105 19.86 -28.82 40.34
C LYS A 105 19.58 -27.90 41.53
N ARG A 106 20.20 -26.72 41.55
CA ARG A 106 19.97 -25.71 42.59
C ARG A 106 18.58 -25.12 42.49
N ILE A 107 18.11 -24.80 41.29
CA ILE A 107 16.75 -24.30 41.04
C ILE A 107 15.73 -25.39 41.37
N GLU A 108 15.95 -26.65 40.95
CA GLU A 108 15.10 -27.78 41.33
C GLU A 108 15.02 -27.90 42.86
N PHE A 109 16.16 -27.87 43.55
CA PHE A 109 16.21 -27.93 45.01
C PHE A 109 15.50 -26.74 45.66
N GLU A 110 15.80 -25.51 45.23
CA GLU A 110 15.15 -24.30 45.72
C GLU A 110 13.66 -24.33 45.43
N PHE A 111 13.21 -24.88 44.30
CA PHE A 111 11.80 -25.02 43.95
C PHE A 111 11.09 -26.05 44.85
N PHE A 112 11.72 -27.20 45.12
CA PHE A 112 11.19 -28.17 46.07
C PHE A 112 11.16 -27.61 47.50
N VAL A 113 12.23 -26.95 47.93
CA VAL A 113 12.29 -26.30 49.24
C VAL A 113 11.25 -25.19 49.34
N LEU A 114 11.02 -24.46 48.26
CA LEU A 114 10.05 -23.38 48.22
C LEU A 114 8.64 -23.95 48.31
N ILE A 115 8.28 -24.99 47.56
CA ILE A 115 6.96 -25.64 47.62
C ILE A 115 6.72 -26.37 48.96
N LEU A 116 7.72 -27.08 49.49
CA LEU A 116 7.58 -27.85 50.74
C LEU A 116 7.76 -26.98 52.00
N SER A 117 8.40 -25.81 51.89
CA SER A 117 8.50 -24.89 53.02
C SER A 117 7.13 -24.30 53.36
N PRO A 118 6.90 -23.91 54.63
CA PRO A 118 5.72 -23.15 55.04
C PRO A 118 5.49 -21.87 54.21
N SER A 119 6.56 -21.31 53.63
CA SER A 119 6.55 -20.15 52.72
C SER A 119 6.01 -20.44 51.32
N GLY A 120 6.03 -21.70 50.86
CA GLY A 120 5.54 -22.11 49.53
C GLY A 120 4.07 -21.85 49.32
N ASN A 121 3.29 -22.05 50.38
CA ASN A 121 1.87 -21.74 50.38
C ASN A 121 1.63 -20.25 50.13
N ASN A 122 2.46 -19.36 50.70
CA ASN A 122 2.37 -17.92 50.45
C ASN A 122 2.73 -17.56 49.01
N LEU A 123 3.74 -18.19 48.41
CA LEU A 123 4.11 -17.94 47.02
C LEU A 123 3.06 -18.47 46.04
N LEU A 124 2.49 -19.66 46.29
CA LEU A 124 1.35 -20.17 45.54
C LEU A 124 0.12 -19.26 45.71
N LEU A 125 -0.17 -18.80 46.92
CA LEU A 125 -1.26 -17.84 47.16
C LEU A 125 -1.02 -16.51 46.45
N MET A 126 0.22 -16.04 46.36
CA MET A 126 0.57 -14.77 45.71
C MET A 126 0.52 -14.88 44.19
N VAL A 127 0.95 -16.00 43.61
CA VAL A 127 0.89 -16.27 42.16
C VAL A 127 -0.53 -16.59 41.71
N PHE A 128 -1.24 -17.43 42.46
CA PHE A 128 -2.66 -17.75 42.22
C PHE A 128 -3.61 -16.76 42.91
N TRP A 129 -3.10 -15.62 43.37
CA TRP A 129 -3.98 -14.60 43.96
C TRP A 129 -4.94 -14.14 42.86
N PRO A 130 -6.27 -14.20 43.07
CA PRO A 130 -7.24 -13.60 42.15
C PRO A 130 -7.00 -12.11 41.83
N GLY A 131 -6.10 -11.43 42.52
CA GLY A 131 -5.71 -10.04 42.27
C GLY A 131 -5.09 -9.84 40.89
N TRP A 132 -4.40 -10.86 40.33
CA TRP A 132 -3.86 -10.79 38.97
C TRP A 132 -4.96 -10.72 37.91
N LEU A 133 -6.07 -11.45 38.12
CA LEU A 133 -7.23 -11.37 37.23
C LEU A 133 -7.87 -9.99 37.29
N LEU A 134 -7.90 -9.37 38.48
CA LEU A 134 -8.45 -8.04 38.67
C LEU A 134 -7.58 -6.95 38.04
N ILE A 135 -6.24 -7.07 38.16
CA ILE A 135 -5.27 -6.21 37.48
C ILE A 135 -5.37 -6.40 35.96
N ALA A 136 -5.43 -7.64 35.47
CA ALA A 136 -5.58 -7.93 34.05
C ALA A 136 -6.88 -7.35 33.48
N ALA A 137 -7.99 -7.49 34.22
CA ALA A 137 -9.27 -6.90 33.84
C ALA A 137 -9.24 -5.36 33.83
N ALA A 138 -8.57 -4.73 34.80
CA ALA A 138 -8.40 -3.28 34.86
C ALA A 138 -7.53 -2.75 33.71
N VAL A 139 -6.42 -3.43 33.41
CA VAL A 139 -5.55 -3.10 32.26
C VAL A 139 -6.30 -3.29 30.95
N TRP A 140 -7.09 -4.36 30.82
CA TRP A 140 -7.89 -4.59 29.62
C TRP A 140 -8.99 -3.53 29.47
N GLY A 141 -9.68 -3.17 30.55
CA GLY A 141 -10.68 -2.09 30.56
C GLY A 141 -10.07 -0.74 30.18
N LEU A 142 -8.91 -0.39 30.73
CA LEU A 142 -8.17 0.82 30.37
C LEU A 142 -7.72 0.82 28.90
N SER A 143 -7.27 -0.34 28.39
CA SER A 143 -6.86 -0.50 27.00
C SER A 143 -8.03 -0.28 26.03
N ILE A 144 -9.22 -0.80 26.36
CA ILE A 144 -10.45 -0.61 25.57
C ILE A 144 -10.89 0.86 25.59
N TRP A 145 -10.73 1.55 26.72
CA TRP A 145 -11.12 2.96 26.86
C TRP A 145 -10.12 3.93 26.21
N ALA A 146 -8.88 3.50 25.97
CA ALA A 146 -7.83 4.29 25.34
C ALA A 146 -7.80 4.21 23.80
N THR A 147 -8.62 3.33 23.20
CA THR A 147 -8.90 3.23 21.75
C THR A 147 -10.20 3.91 21.38
#